data_AF-A0A1X7USL4-F1
#
_entry.id   AF-A0A1X7USL4-F1
#
_cell.length_a   1.000
_cell.length_b   1.000
_cell.length_c   1.000
_cell.angle_alpha   90.00
_cell.angle_beta   90.00
_cell.angle_gamma   90.00
#
_symmetry.space_group_name_H-M   'P 1'
#
loop_
_entity.id
_entity.type
_entity.pdbx_description
1 polymer ?
#
loop_
_entity_poly.entity_id
_entity_poly.type
_entity_poly.pdbx_seq_one_letter_code
_entity_poly.pdbx_strand_id
1 'polypeptide(L)'
;MFCSCTQPEVKTEIIHSIRISDSNLHVVIATIAFCMGIDCSIVHRIIHLGPPESIGDYVQQIGRGERDGSDASATLIYGKHFN
;
A
#
# COMPACT_ATOMS: atom_id res chain seq x y z
N MET A 1 8.04 6.66 -4.46
CA MET A 1 6.61 6.99 -4.58
C MET A 1 6.03 6.19 -5.74
N PHE A 2 4.86 5.57 -5.54
CA PHE A 2 4.19 4.78 -6.55
C PHE A 2 2.87 5.45 -6.98
N CYS A 3 2.81 5.96 -8.21
CA CYS A 3 1.64 6.60 -8.82
C CYS A 3 1.42 6.09 -10.24
N SER A 4 0.30 6.50 -10.86
CA SER A 4 0.07 6.33 -12.31
C SER A 4 1.25 6.85 -13.14
N CYS A 5 1.81 7.98 -12.73
CA CYS A 5 2.95 8.67 -13.31
C CYS A 5 4.33 8.03 -13.10
N THR A 6 4.46 7.02 -12.24
CA THR A 6 5.77 6.39 -11.99
C THR A 6 6.21 5.62 -13.22
N GLN A 7 7.46 5.81 -13.63
CA GLN A 7 8.08 5.11 -14.76
C GLN A 7 7.94 3.59 -14.59
N PRO A 8 7.63 2.82 -15.66
CA PRO A 8 7.42 1.37 -15.58
C PRO A 8 8.59 0.61 -14.94
N GLU A 9 9.82 1.06 -15.20
CA GLU A 9 11.05 0.47 -14.68
C GLU A 9 11.11 0.62 -13.16
N VAL A 10 10.81 1.82 -12.66
CA VAL A 10 10.77 2.13 -11.23
C VAL A 10 9.63 1.37 -10.53
N LYS A 11 8.47 1.22 -11.18
CA LYS A 11 7.37 0.40 -10.63
C LYS A 11 7.82 -1.05 -10.43
N THR A 12 8.53 -1.60 -11.42
CA THR A 12 9.05 -2.97 -11.38
C THR A 12 10.08 -3.14 -10.27
N GLU A 13 11.00 -2.21 -10.13
CA GLU A 13 12.02 -2.21 -9.06
C GLU A 13 11.38 -2.13 -7.67
N ILE A 14 10.38 -1.28 -7.49
CA ILE A 14 9.64 -1.18 -6.21
C ILE A 14 8.96 -2.52 -5.88
N ILE A 15 8.26 -3.13 -6.84
CA ILE A 15 7.56 -4.41 -6.64
C ILE A 15 8.56 -5.54 -6.31
N HIS A 16 9.71 -5.55 -6.96
CA HIS A 16 10.77 -6.51 -6.68
C HIS A 16 11.37 -6.29 -5.28
N SER A 17 11.72 -5.04 -4.97
CA SER A 17 12.39 -4.65 -3.73
C SER A 17 11.52 -4.87 -2.51
N ILE A 18 10.20 -4.70 -2.59
CA ILE A 18 9.31 -4.92 -1.44
C ILE A 18 9.20 -6.42 -1.07
N ARG A 19 9.44 -7.33 -2.02
CA ARG A 19 9.33 -8.79 -1.84
C ARG A 19 10.56 -9.44 -1.20
N ILE A 20 11.68 -8.75 -1.16
CA ILE A 20 12.95 -9.31 -0.68
C ILE A 20 13.17 -8.88 0.77
N SER A 21 13.38 -9.84 1.66
CA SER A 21 13.56 -9.57 3.10
C SER A 21 14.79 -8.73 3.43
N ASP A 22 15.87 -8.82 2.64
CA ASP A 22 17.12 -8.05 2.80
C ASP A 22 17.11 -6.70 2.04
N SER A 23 15.95 -6.25 1.59
CA SER A 23 15.79 -4.98 0.90
C SER A 23 15.84 -3.79 1.86
N ASN A 24 16.44 -2.69 1.41
CA ASN A 24 16.40 -1.41 2.13
C ASN A 24 15.06 -0.66 1.95
N LEU A 25 14.13 -1.20 1.16
CA LEU A 25 12.81 -0.59 0.90
C LEU A 25 11.77 -1.13 1.90
N HIS A 26 11.54 -0.39 2.97
CA HIS A 26 10.56 -0.77 4.00
C HIS A 26 9.18 -0.10 3.84
N VAL A 27 9.12 1.05 3.17
CA VAL A 27 7.91 1.86 3.05
C VAL A 27 7.69 2.31 1.62
N VAL A 28 6.48 2.12 1.13
CA VAL A 28 6.04 2.64 -0.18
C VAL A 28 4.90 3.62 0.05
N ILE A 29 5.13 4.88 -0.31
CA ILE A 29 4.08 5.89 -0.40
C ILE A 29 3.43 5.76 -1.77
N ALA A 30 2.12 5.54 -1.79
CA ALA A 30 1.38 5.37 -3.02
C ALA A 30 -0.02 5.98 -2.98
N THR A 31 -0.56 6.27 -4.16
CA THR A 31 -1.98 6.60 -4.31
C THR A 31 -2.79 5.30 -4.47
N ILE A 32 -4.13 5.42 -4.46
CA ILE A 32 -5.08 4.31 -4.61
C ILE A 32 -4.71 3.38 -5.80
N ALA A 33 -4.05 3.91 -6.83
CA ALA A 33 -3.58 3.19 -8.01
C ALA A 33 -2.58 2.05 -7.73
N PHE A 34 -1.92 2.00 -6.57
CA PHE A 34 -0.99 0.92 -6.21
C PHE A 34 -1.67 -0.45 -6.09
N CYS A 35 -2.95 -0.46 -5.76
CA CYS A 35 -3.67 -1.70 -5.50
C CYS A 35 -4.17 -2.38 -6.79
N MET A 36 -4.12 -1.73 -7.95
CA MET A 36 -4.65 -2.30 -9.18
C MET A 36 -3.61 -3.17 -9.90
N GLY A 37 -3.74 -4.49 -9.74
CA GLY A 37 -2.95 -5.48 -10.49
C GLY A 37 -1.63 -5.89 -9.84
N ILE A 38 -1.33 -5.40 -8.64
CA ILE A 38 -0.17 -5.82 -7.85
C ILE A 38 -0.64 -6.73 -6.73
N ASP A 39 0.09 -7.83 -6.55
CA ASP A 39 -0.05 -8.72 -5.41
C ASP A 39 0.78 -8.17 -4.24
N CYS A 40 0.06 -7.64 -3.25
CA CYS A 40 0.57 -7.03 -2.02
C CYS A 40 0.47 -7.99 -0.82
N SER A 41 0.42 -9.30 -1.06
CA SER A 41 0.32 -10.35 -0.03
C SER A 41 1.42 -10.34 1.04
N ILE A 42 2.49 -9.60 0.82
CA ILE A 42 3.60 -9.37 1.75
C ILE A 42 3.44 -8.09 2.60
N VAL A 43 2.40 -7.30 2.37
CA VAL A 43 2.21 -6.02 3.06
C VAL A 43 1.51 -6.28 4.39
N HIS A 44 2.27 -6.13 5.47
CA HIS A 44 1.80 -6.30 6.85
C HIS A 44 1.07 -5.07 7.41
N ARG A 45 1.30 -3.89 6.84
CA ARG A 45 0.71 -2.64 7.34
C ARG A 45 0.25 -1.73 6.21
N ILE A 46 -1.02 -1.36 6.27
CA ILE A 46 -1.64 -0.39 5.36
C ILE A 46 -2.06 0.83 6.17
N ILE A 47 -1.62 2.01 5.75
CA ILE A 47 -1.94 3.28 6.42
C ILE A 47 -2.64 4.18 5.41
N HIS A 48 -3.91 4.50 5.69
CA HIS A 48 -4.69 5.46 4.92
C HIS A 48 -4.53 6.86 5.52
N LEU A 49 -3.97 7.78 4.72
CA LEU A 49 -3.88 9.20 5.04
C LEU A 49 -5.15 9.91 4.57
N GLY A 50 -6.21 9.82 5.37
CA GLY A 50 -7.54 10.31 5.05
C GLY A 50 -8.52 9.22 4.60
N PRO A 51 -9.84 9.50 4.68
CA PRO A 51 -10.86 8.51 4.38
C PRO A 51 -10.89 8.22 2.86
N PRO A 52 -11.08 6.96 2.46
CA PRO A 52 -11.33 6.61 1.06
C PRO A 52 -12.72 7.08 0.60
N GLU A 53 -12.98 7.04 -0.71
CA GLU A 53 -14.24 7.48 -1.32
C GLU A 53 -15.45 6.70 -0.80
N SER A 54 -15.27 5.41 -0.52
CA SER A 54 -16.29 4.57 0.09
C SER A 54 -15.72 3.53 1.04
N ILE A 55 -16.60 2.96 1.88
CA ILE A 55 -16.27 1.81 2.72
C ILE A 55 -15.89 0.60 1.84
N GLY A 56 -16.52 0.43 0.68
CA GLY A 56 -16.19 -0.63 -0.26
C GLY A 56 -14.75 -0.54 -0.75
N ASP A 57 -14.31 0.67 -1.10
CA ASP A 57 -12.93 0.93 -1.51
C ASP A 57 -11.96 0.68 -0.36
N TYR A 58 -12.32 1.10 0.86
CA TYR A 58 -11.52 0.81 2.05
C TYR A 58 -11.28 -0.70 2.22
N VAL A 59 -12.37 -1.48 2.23
CA VAL A 59 -12.33 -2.94 2.41
C VAL A 59 -11.54 -3.60 1.29
N GLN A 60 -11.72 -3.17 0.04
CA GLN A 60 -10.99 -3.72 -1.10
C GLN A 60 -9.49 -3.41 -1.02
N GLN A 61 -9.12 -2.22 -0.57
CA GLN A 61 -7.73 -1.79 -0.44
C GLN A 61 -7.02 -2.53 0.70
N ILE A 62 -7.63 -2.63 1.88
CA ILE A 62 -7.03 -3.30 3.04
C ILE A 62 -7.01 -4.83 2.88
N GLY A 63 -7.99 -5.41 2.18
CA GLY A 63 -8.08 -6.85 1.92
C GLY A 63 -7.01 -7.39 0.95
N ARG A 64 -6.14 -6.53 0.45
CA ARG A 64 -4.93 -6.90 -0.31
C ARG A 64 -3.70 -7.07 0.58
N GLY A 65 -3.77 -6.59 1.82
CA GLY A 65 -2.78 -6.91 2.84
C GLY A 65 -2.80 -8.40 3.13
N GLU A 66 -1.63 -8.89 3.49
CA GLU A 66 -1.25 -10.21 3.99
C GLU A 66 -2.20 -11.41 3.83
N ARG A 67 -1.69 -12.48 3.18
CA ARG A 67 -2.36 -13.80 3.06
C ARG A 67 -1.60 -14.94 3.72
N ASP A 68 -0.42 -14.68 4.26
CA ASP A 68 0.52 -15.71 4.71
C ASP A 68 0.31 -16.10 6.19
N GLY A 69 -0.71 -15.54 6.84
CA GLY A 69 -1.14 -15.92 8.20
C GLY A 69 -0.45 -15.16 9.34
N SER A 70 0.45 -14.23 9.02
CA SER A 70 1.03 -13.30 10.00
C SER A 70 0.12 -12.10 10.27
N ASP A 71 0.40 -11.39 11.37
CA ASP A 71 -0.41 -10.26 11.83
C ASP A 71 -0.33 -9.06 10.88
N ALA A 72 -1.43 -8.79 10.17
CA ALA A 72 -1.61 -7.58 9.39
C ALA A 72 -2.45 -6.53 10.11
N SER A 73 -2.15 -5.26 9.84
CA SER A 73 -2.90 -4.13 10.39
C SER A 73 -3.25 -3.10 9.33
N ALA A 74 -4.48 -2.59 9.41
CA ALA A 74 -4.94 -1.45 8.62
C ALA A 74 -5.25 -0.28 9.57
N THR A 75 -4.66 0.87 9.31
CA THR A 75 -4.86 2.09 10.11
C THR A 75 -5.42 3.19 9.22
N LEU A 76 -6.59 3.73 9.58
CA LEU A 76 -7.14 4.93 8.96
C LEU A 76 -6.80 6.13 9.85
N ILE A 77 -5.95 7.02 9.35
CA ILE A 77 -5.68 8.29 10.01
C ILE A 77 -6.75 9.28 9.54
N TYR A 78 -7.64 9.64 10.46
CA TYR A 78 -8.69 10.63 10.25
C TYR A 78 -8.57 11.74 11.29
N GLY A 79 -8.57 12.98 10.81
CA GLY A 79 -8.51 14.17 11.66
C GLY A 79 -8.39 15.42 10.80
N LYS A 80 -8.68 16.59 11.39
CA LYS A 80 -8.32 17.88 10.80
C LYS A 80 -6.86 18.21 11.15
N HIS A 81 -5.95 18.15 10.17
CA HIS A 81 -4.61 18.76 10.27
C HIS A 81 -4.08 19.02 8.85
N PHE A 82 -3.60 20.19 8.44
CA PHE A 82 -2.80 21.24 9.09
C PHE A 82 -3.44 22.62 8.84
N ASN A 83 -3.58 23.44 9.88
CA ASN A 83 -3.82 24.88 9.77
C ASN A 83 -2.51 25.58 10.17
#